data_AF-A0A7W1T2P8-F1
#
_entry.id   AF-A0A7W1T2P8-F1
#
_cell.length_a   1.000
_cell.length_b   1.000
_cell.length_c   1.000
_cell.angle_alpha   90.00
_cell.angle_beta   90.00
_cell.angle_gamma   90.00
#
_symmetry.space_group_name_H-M   'P 1'
#
loop_
_entity.id
_entity.type
_entity.pdbx_description
1 polymer ?
#
loop_
_entity_poly.entity_id
_entity_poly.type
_entity_poly.pdbx_seq_one_letter_code
_entity_poly.pdbx_strand_id
1 'polypeptide(L)'
;MITIVSGIPRSGTSMMMQMLAAGGMPVLTDHVRTPNPDNPRGYLEWEGAKRLPREPHLIAEAEGKCVKIVSQLLFALKTGHEYQVIFMNRDLGEVVSSQAAMTERLGTT
;
A
#
# COMPACT_ATOMS: atom_id res chain seq x y z
N MET A 1 1.72 -15.98 -8.72
CA MET A 1 2.50 -15.15 -7.79
C MET A 1 1.82 -13.79 -7.61
N ILE A 2 1.74 -13.31 -6.37
CA ILE A 2 1.22 -12.00 -5.97
C ILE A 2 2.40 -11.16 -5.46
N THR A 3 2.62 -9.99 -6.05
CA THR A 3 3.63 -9.03 -5.56
C THR A 3 2.96 -8.09 -4.55
N ILE A 4 3.56 -7.90 -3.39
CA ILE A 4 3.04 -7.04 -2.34
C ILE A 4 4.04 -5.94 -2.04
N VAL A 5 3.62 -4.68 -2.20
CA VAL A 5 4.34 -3.55 -1.61
C VAL A 5 3.78 -3.31 -0.22
N SER A 6 4.63 -3.44 0.79
CA SER A 6 4.25 -3.30 2.20
C SER A 6 5.18 -2.37 2.96
N GLY A 7 4.75 -1.96 4.13
CA GLY A 7 5.44 -1.01 5.00
C GLY A 7 4.45 -0.23 5.86
N ILE A 8 4.97 0.49 6.84
CA ILE A 8 4.15 1.43 7.63
C ILE A 8 3.74 2.64 6.78
N PRO A 9 2.63 3.34 7.10
CA PRO A 9 2.31 4.60 6.42
C PRO A 9 3.49 5.56 6.40
N ARG A 10 3.63 6.35 5.32
CA ARG A 10 4.72 7.33 5.09
C ARG A 10 6.13 6.76 4.84
N SER A 11 6.27 5.44 4.69
CA SER A 11 7.53 4.77 4.30
C SER A 11 7.84 4.80 2.78
N GLY A 12 6.98 5.39 1.96
CA GLY A 12 7.19 5.47 0.50
C GLY A 12 6.51 4.37 -0.33
N THR A 13 5.59 3.59 0.26
CA THR A 13 4.85 2.53 -0.46
C THR A 13 4.09 3.02 -1.69
N SER A 14 3.47 4.20 -1.64
CA SER A 14 2.79 4.78 -2.82
C SER A 14 3.77 5.09 -3.97
N MET A 15 4.98 5.58 -3.65
CA MET A 15 6.01 5.85 -4.66
C MET A 15 6.49 4.54 -5.30
N MET A 16 6.72 3.50 -4.49
CA MET A 16 7.10 2.18 -5.02
C MET A 16 6.01 1.59 -5.93
N MET A 17 4.73 1.68 -5.53
CA MET A 17 3.62 1.27 -6.41
C MET A 17 3.61 2.02 -7.74
N GLN A 18 3.87 3.34 -7.72
CA GLN A 18 3.96 4.15 -8.94
C GLN A 18 5.14 3.73 -9.83
N MET A 19 6.30 3.44 -9.23
CA MET A 19 7.48 2.97 -9.97
C MET A 19 7.24 1.63 -10.65
N LEU A 20 6.61 0.67 -9.94
CA LEU A 20 6.27 -0.64 -10.50
C LEU A 20 5.26 -0.52 -11.64
N ALA A 21 4.21 0.28 -11.46
CA ALA A 21 3.23 0.56 -12.51
C ALA A 21 3.89 1.21 -13.74
N ALA A 22 4.76 2.20 -13.55
CA ALA A 22 5.51 2.85 -14.63
C ALA A 22 6.48 1.87 -15.33
N GLY A 23 6.98 0.87 -14.61
CA GLY A 23 7.78 -0.24 -15.15
C GLY A 23 6.96 -1.31 -15.89
N GLY A 24 5.65 -1.13 -16.04
CA GLY A 24 4.76 -2.04 -16.76
C GLY A 24 4.19 -3.19 -15.92
N MET A 25 4.42 -3.20 -14.60
CA MET A 25 3.81 -4.19 -13.72
C MET A 25 2.31 -3.89 -13.53
N PRO A 26 1.41 -4.85 -13.77
CA PRO A 26 -0.01 -4.68 -13.44
C PRO A 26 -0.19 -4.41 -11.94
N VAL A 27 -0.96 -3.37 -11.59
CA VAL A 27 -1.24 -3.03 -10.19
C VAL A 27 -2.72 -3.20 -9.87
N LEU A 28 -3.03 -3.70 -8.68
CA LEU A 28 -4.39 -3.73 -8.14
C LEU A 28 -4.64 -2.47 -7.32
N THR A 29 -5.60 -1.67 -7.77
CA THR A 29 -6.10 -0.47 -7.09
C THR A 29 -7.54 -0.20 -7.52
N ASP A 30 -8.34 0.39 -6.64
CA ASP A 30 -9.74 0.78 -6.93
C ASP A 30 -9.91 2.27 -7.26
N HIS A 31 -8.82 3.03 -7.20
CA HIS A 31 -8.79 4.48 -7.40
C HIS A 31 -9.73 5.29 -6.49
N VAL A 32 -10.22 4.71 -5.38
CA VAL A 32 -11.12 5.39 -4.44
C VAL A 32 -10.42 6.57 -3.78
N ARG A 33 -9.17 6.38 -3.35
CA ARG A 33 -8.36 7.47 -2.80
C ARG A 33 -7.67 8.24 -3.91
N THR A 34 -8.18 9.44 -4.16
CA THR A 34 -7.71 10.34 -5.22
C THR A 34 -6.41 11.07 -4.83
N PRO A 35 -5.67 11.62 -5.81
CA PRO A 35 -4.53 12.48 -5.56
C PRO A 35 -4.87 13.71 -4.71
N ASN A 36 -3.89 14.17 -3.94
CA ASN A 36 -3.98 15.37 -3.10
C ASN A 36 -2.59 16.05 -2.99
N PRO A 37 -2.46 17.19 -2.28
CA PRO A 37 -1.17 17.87 -2.14
C PRO A 37 -0.04 17.02 -1.52
N ASP A 38 -0.37 16.04 -0.66
CA ASP A 38 0.63 15.14 -0.06
C ASP A 38 1.11 14.04 -1.03
N ASN A 39 0.27 13.68 -2.00
CA ASN A 39 0.57 12.68 -3.00
C ASN A 39 -0.15 13.01 -4.32
N PRO A 40 0.46 13.86 -5.16
CA PRO A 40 -0.19 14.40 -6.38
C PRO A 40 -0.38 13.35 -7.47
N ARG A 41 0.21 12.16 -7.32
CA ARG A 41 0.06 11.03 -8.24
C ARG A 41 -0.86 9.92 -7.69
N GLY A 42 -1.51 10.17 -6.56
CA GLY A 42 -2.45 9.23 -5.95
C GLY A 42 -1.77 8.05 -5.25
N TYR A 43 -2.57 7.28 -4.52
CA TYR A 43 -2.06 6.34 -3.52
C TYR A 43 -1.99 4.89 -4.00
N LEU A 44 -2.63 4.57 -5.12
CA LEU A 44 -2.75 3.20 -5.66
C LEU A 44 -3.21 2.23 -4.55
N GLU A 45 -4.26 2.65 -3.83
CA GLU A 45 -4.87 1.86 -2.76
C GLU A 45 -5.96 0.93 -3.32
N TRP A 46 -6.18 -0.16 -2.61
CA TRP A 46 -7.29 -1.08 -2.82
C TRP A 46 -7.96 -1.29 -1.46
N GLU A 47 -9.15 -0.75 -1.28
CA GLU A 47 -9.91 -0.77 -0.03
C GLU A 47 -10.22 -2.21 0.42
N GLY A 48 -10.29 -3.16 -0.52
CA GLY A 48 -10.44 -4.58 -0.22
C GLY A 48 -9.35 -5.13 0.69
N ALA A 49 -8.16 -4.52 0.73
CA ALA A 49 -7.08 -4.91 1.65
C ALA A 49 -7.54 -4.83 3.12
N LYS A 50 -8.37 -3.84 3.47
CA LYS A 50 -8.88 -3.66 4.85
C LYS A 50 -9.81 -4.78 5.29
N ARG A 51 -10.40 -5.51 4.34
CA ARG A 51 -11.30 -6.64 4.59
C ARG A 51 -10.57 -7.97 4.72
N LEU A 52 -9.29 -8.05 4.33
CA LEU A 52 -8.50 -9.29 4.38
C LEU A 52 -8.55 -10.02 5.73
N PRO A 53 -8.53 -9.36 6.91
CA PRO A 53 -8.65 -10.07 8.19
C PRO A 53 -9.94 -10.87 8.35
N ARG A 54 -11.03 -10.45 7.68
CA ARG A 54 -12.34 -11.13 7.72
C ARG A 54 -12.58 -11.96 6.47
N GLU A 55 -12.02 -11.55 5.34
CA GLU A 55 -12.27 -12.09 4.02
C GLU A 55 -10.94 -12.31 3.27
N PRO A 56 -10.09 -13.24 3.75
CA PRO A 56 -8.73 -13.40 3.24
C PRO A 56 -8.69 -13.94 1.80
N HIS A 57 -9.82 -14.46 1.29
CA HIS A 57 -9.95 -14.93 -0.09
C HIS A 57 -9.89 -13.79 -1.12
N LEU A 58 -10.17 -12.55 -0.72
CA LEU A 58 -10.11 -11.38 -1.61
C LEU A 58 -8.70 -11.16 -2.19
N ILE A 59 -7.66 -11.68 -1.53
CA ILE A 59 -6.28 -11.57 -2.02
C ILE A 59 -6.09 -12.20 -3.41
N ALA A 60 -6.94 -13.16 -3.80
CA ALA A 60 -6.90 -13.79 -5.11
C ALA A 60 -7.11 -12.79 -6.27
N GLU A 61 -7.74 -11.63 -6.03
CA GLU A 61 -7.88 -10.57 -7.05
C GLU A 61 -6.53 -9.96 -7.48
N ALA A 62 -5.50 -10.13 -6.64
CA ALA A 62 -4.14 -9.65 -6.86
C ALA A 62 -3.25 -10.66 -7.59
N GLU A 63 -3.76 -11.84 -7.98
CA GLU A 63 -2.98 -12.84 -8.70
C GLU A 63 -2.39 -12.26 -10.01
N GLY A 64 -1.07 -12.39 -10.17
CA GLY A 64 -0.33 -11.81 -11.31
C GLY A 64 -0.16 -10.29 -11.28
N LYS A 65 -0.49 -9.63 -10.16
CA LYS A 65 -0.44 -8.17 -9.99
C LYS A 65 0.38 -7.78 -8.76
N CYS A 66 0.70 -6.50 -8.68
CA CYS A 66 1.20 -5.86 -7.48
C CYS A 66 0.07 -5.18 -6.69
N VAL A 67 0.00 -5.41 -5.38
CA VAL A 67 -0.98 -4.79 -4.49
C VAL A 67 -0.30 -4.13 -3.29
N LYS A 68 -0.82 -2.98 -2.85
CA LYS A 68 -0.33 -2.29 -1.66
C LYS A 68 -1.07 -2.78 -0.42
N ILE A 69 -0.33 -3.31 0.57
CA ILE A 69 -0.90 -3.81 1.83
C ILE A 69 -0.06 -3.28 2.99
N VAL A 70 -0.68 -2.52 3.91
CA VAL A 70 0.02 -2.01 5.10
C VAL A 70 0.54 -3.17 5.95
N SER A 71 1.70 -3.00 6.60
CA SER A 71 2.43 -4.08 7.27
C SER A 71 1.58 -4.92 8.24
N GLN A 72 0.67 -4.29 8.97
CA GLN A 72 -0.23 -4.95 9.93
C GLN A 72 -1.18 -5.96 9.27
N LEU A 73 -1.55 -5.75 8.00
CA LEU A 73 -2.49 -6.62 7.29
C LEU A 73 -1.81 -7.79 6.59
N LEU A 74 -0.46 -7.86 6.60
CA LEU A 74 0.26 -9.02 6.07
C LEU A 74 -0.06 -10.31 6.85
N PHE A 75 -0.39 -10.20 8.14
CA PHE A 75 -0.76 -11.35 8.97
C PHE A 75 -2.12 -11.96 8.60
N ALA A 76 -2.93 -11.26 7.79
CA ALA A 76 -4.22 -11.74 7.31
C ALA A 76 -4.13 -12.49 5.97
N LEU A 77 -2.94 -12.59 5.37
CA LEU A 77 -2.77 -13.24 4.07
C LEU A 77 -2.99 -14.75 4.19
N LYS A 78 -3.78 -15.29 3.26
CA LYS A 78 -4.09 -16.72 3.20
C LYS A 78 -2.91 -17.52 2.66
N THR A 79 -2.69 -18.72 3.18
CA THR A 79 -1.83 -19.73 2.53
C THR A 79 -2.42 -20.18 1.18
N GLY A 80 -1.58 -20.73 0.30
CA GLY A 80 -2.02 -21.23 -1.02
C GLY A 80 -1.78 -20.27 -2.18
N HIS A 81 -1.18 -19.10 -1.93
CA HIS A 81 -0.61 -18.24 -2.96
C HIS A 81 0.90 -18.09 -2.72
N GLU A 82 1.64 -17.87 -3.80
CA GLU A 82 3.03 -17.44 -3.73
C GLU A 82 3.09 -15.92 -3.61
N TYR A 83 3.76 -15.43 -2.57
CA TYR A 83 3.91 -14.00 -2.31
C TYR A 83 5.36 -13.56 -2.50
N GLN A 84 5.54 -12.46 -3.21
CA GLN A 84 6.80 -11.70 -3.21
C GLN A 84 6.57 -10.37 -2.52
N VAL A 85 7.22 -10.14 -1.38
CA VAL A 85 7.02 -8.93 -0.58
C VAL A 85 8.18 -7.95 -0.78
N ILE A 86 7.86 -6.76 -1.27
CA ILE A 86 8.74 -5.59 -1.26
C ILE A 86 8.38 -4.78 -0.02
N PHE A 87 9.18 -4.93 1.04
CA PHE A 87 8.94 -4.25 2.31
C PHE A 87 9.72 -2.92 2.36
N MET A 88 8.98 -1.81 2.39
CA MET A 88 9.52 -0.46 2.46
C MET A 88 9.95 -0.15 3.88
N ASN A 89 11.24 0.13 4.06
CA ASN A 89 11.81 0.55 5.33
C ASN A 89 12.32 2.00 5.24
N ARG A 90 12.05 2.78 6.29
CA ARG A 90 12.46 4.18 6.41
C ARG A 90 12.71 4.47 7.88
N ASP A 91 13.65 5.36 8.16
CA ASP A 91 13.90 5.83 9.52
C ASP A 91 12.61 6.29 10.22
N LEU A 92 12.43 5.87 11.48
CA LEU A 92 11.19 6.13 12.22
C LEU A 92 11.01 7.61 12.53
N GLY A 93 12.09 8.35 12.78
CA GLY A 93 12.04 9.80 12.97
C GLY A 93 11.50 10.50 11.73
N GLU A 94 11.99 10.13 10.54
CA GLU A 94 11.49 10.67 9.29
C GLU A 94 10.03 10.31 9.00
N VAL A 95 9.61 9.09 9.34
CA VAL A 95 8.22 8.64 9.20
C VAL A 95 7.30 9.49 10.08
N VAL A 96 7.67 9.69 11.35
CA VAL A 96 6.91 10.52 12.30
C VAL A 96 6.84 11.97 11.82
N SER A 97 7.97 12.56 11.41
CA SER A 97 7.99 13.93 10.88
C SER A 97 7.11 14.08 9.63
N SER A 98 7.15 13.09 8.71
CA SER A 98 6.30 13.11 7.51
C SER A 98 4.82 12.95 7.84
N GLN A 99 4.49 12.15 8.85
CA GLN A 99 3.11 11.97 9.32
C GLN A 99 2.59 13.26 9.98
N ALA A 100 3.39 13.91 10.83
CA ALA A 100 3.02 15.18 11.47
C ALA A 100 2.70 16.27 10.44
N ALA A 101 3.56 16.45 9.43
CA ALA A 101 3.33 17.42 8.36
C ALA A 101 2.05 17.14 7.54
N MET A 102 1.71 15.86 7.34
CA MET A 102 0.46 15.47 6.67
C MET A 102 -0.76 15.80 7.55
N THR A 103 -0.69 15.46 8.85
CA THR A 103 -1.76 15.70 9.81
C THR A 103 -2.05 17.20 10.00
N GLU A 104 -1.00 18.02 10.08
CA GLU A 104 -1.10 19.49 10.16
C GLU A 104 -1.85 20.07 8.94
N ARG A 105 -1.51 19.60 7.73
CA ARG A 105 -2.21 20.01 6.50
C ARG A 105 -3.68 19.62 6.46
N LEU A 106 -4.06 18.51 7.10
CA LEU A 106 -5.44 18.03 7.17
C LEU A 106 -6.26 18.71 8.28
N GLY A 107 -5.63 19.52 9.14
CA GLY A 107 -6.29 20.18 10.27
C GLY A 107 -6.75 19.23 11.37
N THR A 108 -6.18 18.03 11.43
CA THR A 108 -6.55 16.98 12.40
C THR A 108 -5.49 16.86 13.50
N THR A 109 -5.24 17.93 14.26
CA THR A 109 -4.38 17.90 15.47
C THR A 109 -5.11 17.34 16.68
#